data_AF-A0A925FHX1-F1
#
_entry.id   AF-A0A925FHX1-F1
#
_cell.length_a   1.000
_cell.length_b   1.000
_cell.length_c   1.000
_cell.angle_alpha   90.00
_cell.angle_beta   90.00
_cell.angle_gamma   90.00
#
_symmetry.space_group_name_H-M   'P 1'
#
loop_
_entity.id
_entity.type
_entity.pdbx_description
1 polymer ?
#
loop_
_entity_poly.entity_id
_entity_poly.type
_entity_poly.pdbx_seq_one_letter_code
_entity_poly.pdbx_strand_id
1 'polypeptide(L)'
;MIAIIMEGVLFVALVAAGGALLYFVITTYTPVGRRLREVRNRKLIEQEADTHCPIHGTFREEEMVRLPSGDRVCPQCFKETVWQTR
;
A
#
# COMPACT_ATOMS: atom_id res chain seq x y z
N MET A 1 9.92 -42.81 27.14
CA MET A 1 8.80 -42.22 26.36
C MET A 1 8.82 -40.70 26.41
N ILE A 2 8.77 -40.05 27.58
CA ILE A 2 8.78 -38.56 27.69
C ILE A 2 10.02 -37.93 27.04
N ALA A 3 11.22 -38.49 27.25
CA ALA A 3 12.46 -37.96 26.68
C ALA A 3 12.46 -37.92 25.13
N ILE A 4 11.93 -38.96 24.49
CA ILE A 4 11.85 -39.06 23.02
C ILE A 4 10.89 -37.99 22.46
N ILE A 5 9.78 -37.74 23.16
CA ILE A 5 8.82 -36.70 22.79
C ILE A 5 9.47 -35.32 22.94
N MET A 6 10.16 -35.06 24.06
CA MET A 6 10.84 -33.79 24.32
C MET A 6 11.90 -33.47 23.27
N GLU A 7 12.69 -34.46 22.87
CA GLU A 7 13.73 -34.30 21.84
C GLU A 7 13.11 -33.92 20.48
N GLY A 8 12.03 -34.59 20.08
CA GLY A 8 11.32 -34.25 18.85
C GLY A 8 10.71 -32.85 18.87
N VAL A 9 10.09 -32.45 19.99
CA VAL A 9 9.52 -31.10 20.15
C VAL A 9 10.62 -30.05 20.09
N LEU A 10 11.76 -30.28 20.73
CA LEU A 10 12.89 -29.35 20.71
C LEU A 10 13.42 -29.17 19.29
N PHE A 11 13.51 -30.26 18.52
CA PHE A 11 13.96 -30.20 17.13
C PHE A 11 13.02 -29.38 16.25
N VAL A 12 11.71 -29.62 16.34
CA VAL A 12 10.70 -28.86 15.58
C VAL A 12 10.71 -27.39 15.98
N ALA A 13 10.81 -27.10 17.29
CA ALA A 13 10.90 -25.73 17.80
C ALA A 13 12.14 -25.00 17.27
N LEU A 14 13.28 -25.69 17.20
CA LEU A 14 14.53 -25.11 16.70
C LEU A 14 14.46 -24.82 15.20
N VAL A 15 13.87 -25.73 14.41
CA VAL A 15 13.64 -25.51 12.97
C VAL A 15 12.66 -24.35 12.74
N ALA A 16 11.56 -24.30 13.49
CA ALA A 16 10.58 -23.22 13.37
C ALA A 16 11.18 -21.85 13.75
N ALA A 17 11.93 -21.79 14.86
CA ALA A 17 12.61 -20.57 15.30
C ALA A 17 13.66 -20.12 14.27
N GLY A 18 14.48 -21.05 13.74
CA GLY A 18 15.46 -20.75 12.71
C GLY A 18 14.82 -20.25 11.41
N GLY A 19 13.74 -20.88 10.97
CA GLY A 19 12.96 -20.45 9.79
C GLY A 19 12.34 -19.06 9.97
N ALA A 20 11.76 -18.78 11.14
CA ALA A 20 11.21 -17.47 11.47
C ALA A 20 12.29 -16.38 11.48
N LEU A 21 13.46 -16.66 12.05
CA LEU A 21 14.60 -15.75 12.06
C LEU A 21 15.13 -15.48 10.65
N LEU A 22 15.29 -16.51 9.83
CA LEU A 22 15.72 -16.36 8.44
C LEU A 22 14.71 -15.52 7.65
N TYR A 23 13.41 -15.80 7.78
CA TYR A 23 12.36 -15.01 7.15
C TYR A 23 12.39 -13.54 7.61
N PHE A 24 12.56 -13.30 8.92
CA PHE A 24 12.66 -11.95 9.48
C PHE A 24 13.89 -11.20 8.94
N VAL A 25 15.05 -11.86 8.88
CA VAL A 25 16.28 -11.28 8.35
C VAL A 25 16.13 -10.95 6.86
N ILE A 26 15.61 -11.89 6.06
CA ILE A 26 15.40 -11.68 4.63
C ILE A 26 14.44 -10.49 4.43
N THR A 27 13.27 -10.51 5.06
CA THR A 27 12.26 -9.46 4.84
C THR A 27 12.68 -8.07 5.35
N THR A 28 13.48 -8.01 6.41
CA THR A 28 13.90 -6.75 7.03
C THR A 28 15.18 -6.17 6.40
N TYR A 29 16.19 -7.01 6.13
CA TYR A 29 17.49 -6.56 5.63
C TYR A 29 17.61 -6.61 4.11
N THR A 30 16.86 -7.46 3.40
CA THR A 30 16.89 -7.41 1.93
C THR A 30 16.00 -6.28 1.40
N PRO A 31 16.46 -5.52 0.39
CA PRO A 31 15.72 -4.40 -0.20
C PRO A 31 14.42 -4.82 -0.90
N VAL A 32 14.18 -6.13 -1.09
CA VAL A 32 12.97 -6.66 -1.72
C VAL A 32 11.74 -6.42 -0.83
N GLY A 33 11.85 -6.64 0.48
CA GLY A 33 10.75 -6.38 1.42
C GLY A 33 10.42 -4.89 1.54
N ARG A 34 11.45 -4.03 1.50
CA ARG A 34 11.28 -2.56 1.47
C ARG A 34 10.64 -2.09 0.18
N ARG A 35 11.08 -2.58 -0.99
CA ARG A 35 10.51 -2.22 -2.30
C ARG A 35 9.03 -2.60 -2.42
N LEU A 36 8.63 -3.78 -1.94
CA LEU A 36 7.22 -4.18 -1.96
C LEU A 36 6.34 -3.27 -1.07
N ARG A 37 6.86 -2.86 0.10
CA ARG A 37 6.18 -1.88 0.97
C ARG A 37 6.10 -0.50 0.32
N GLU A 38 7.18 -0.05 -0.30
CA GLU A 38 7.26 1.25 -0.98
C GLU A 38 6.33 1.32 -2.19
N VAL A 39 6.26 0.27 -3.03
CA VAL A 39 5.34 0.21 -4.17
C VAL A 39 3.88 0.25 -3.71
N ARG A 40 3.55 -0.48 -2.64
CA ARG A 40 2.18 -0.48 -2.09
C ARG A 40 1.80 0.88 -1.53
N ASN A 41 2.70 1.53 -0.80
CA ASN A 41 2.49 2.88 -0.26
C ASN A 41 2.36 3.91 -1.39
N ARG A 42 3.20 3.82 -2.43
CA ARG A 42 3.14 4.73 -3.58
C ARG A 42 1.78 4.67 -4.28
N LYS A 43 1.22 3.47 -4.48
CA LYS A 43 -0.11 3.31 -5.07
C LYS A 43 -1.22 3.95 -4.23
N LEU A 44 -1.15 3.84 -2.90
CA LEU A 44 -2.13 4.46 -2.00
C LEU A 44 -2.02 5.99 -2.03
N ILE A 45 -0.79 6.52 -2.02
CA ILE A 45 -0.54 7.96 -2.13
C ILE A 45 -1.03 8.51 -3.47
N GLU A 46 -0.78 7.80 -4.57
CA GLU A 46 -1.26 8.19 -5.90
C GLU A 46 -2.80 8.22 -5.94
N GLN A 47 -3.47 7.21 -5.37
CA GLN A 47 -4.93 7.18 -5.30
C GLN A 47 -5.50 8.33 -4.46
N GLU A 48 -4.85 8.65 -3.35
CA GLU A 48 -5.30 9.73 -2.46
C GLU A 48 -5.05 11.11 -3.09
N ALA A 49 -3.92 11.27 -3.80
CA ALA A 49 -3.62 12.46 -4.59
C ALA A 49 -4.64 12.67 -5.71
N ASP A 50 -5.08 11.61 -6.39
CA ASP A 50 -6.11 11.69 -7.43
C ASP A 50 -7.42 12.24 -6.86
N THR A 51 -7.80 11.84 -5.64
CA THR A 51 -9.03 12.30 -4.96
C THR A 51 -8.93 13.66 -4.27
N HIS A 52 -7.73 14.20 -4.14
CA HIS A 52 -7.50 15.41 -3.37
C HIS A 52 -7.30 16.63 -4.27
N CYS A 53 -8.22 17.60 -4.16
CA CYS A 53 -8.07 18.91 -4.77
C CYS A 53 -7.38 19.86 -3.78
N PRO A 54 -6.31 20.59 -4.18
CA PRO A 54 -5.64 21.55 -3.30
C PRO A 54 -6.50 22.77 -2.93
N ILE A 55 -7.62 23.01 -3.62
CA ILE A 55 -8.52 24.16 -3.41
C ILE A 55 -9.75 23.76 -2.62
N HIS A 56 -10.44 22.69 -3.06
CA HIS A 56 -11.74 22.28 -2.52
C HIS A 56 -11.67 21.06 -1.59
N GLY A 57 -10.46 20.52 -1.37
CA GLY A 57 -10.24 19.37 -0.48
C GLY A 57 -10.48 18.02 -1.14
N THR A 58 -10.72 17.01 -0.31
CA THR A 58 -10.81 15.61 -0.75
C THR A 58 -12.22 15.24 -1.20
N PHE A 59 -12.33 14.56 -2.34
CA PHE A 59 -13.58 14.06 -2.92
C PHE A 59 -13.61 12.55 -2.94
N ARG A 60 -14.81 11.96 -3.02
CA ARG A 60 -14.92 10.53 -3.31
C ARG A 60 -14.58 10.28 -4.77
N GLU A 61 -14.06 9.09 -5.08
CA GLU A 61 -13.65 8.70 -6.42
C GLU A 61 -14.81 8.82 -7.45
N GLU A 62 -16.03 8.51 -7.02
CA GLU A 62 -17.27 8.60 -7.79
C GLU A 62 -17.79 10.04 -8.01
N GLU A 63 -17.33 11.00 -7.20
CA GLU A 63 -17.73 12.40 -7.30
C GLU A 63 -16.82 13.19 -8.26
N MET A 64 -15.68 12.61 -8.65
CA MET A 64 -14.71 13.24 -9.51
C MET A 64 -15.11 13.16 -10.99
N VAL A 65 -14.78 14.23 -11.72
CA VAL A 65 -14.99 14.30 -13.16
C VAL A 65 -13.85 13.58 -13.86
N ARG A 66 -14.18 12.65 -14.75
CA ARG A 66 -13.19 11.98 -15.62
C ARG A 66 -13.03 12.75 -16.93
N LEU A 67 -11.80 13.14 -17.23
CA LEU A 67 -11.43 13.76 -18.50
C LEU A 67 -11.30 12.70 -19.60
N PRO A 68 -11.41 13.11 -20.88
CA PRO A 68 -11.11 12.23 -22.01
C PRO A 68 -9.66 11.69 -22.02
N SER A 69 -8.73 12.38 -21.33
CA SER A 69 -7.36 11.91 -21.12
C SER A 69 -7.26 10.72 -20.15
N GLY A 70 -8.31 10.46 -19.37
CA GLY A 70 -8.33 9.47 -18.29
C GLY A 70 -8.07 10.05 -16.89
N ASP A 71 -7.59 11.29 -16.81
CA ASP A 71 -7.32 11.97 -15.55
C ASP A 71 -8.62 12.32 -14.80
N ARG A 72 -8.52 12.43 -13.46
CA ARG A 72 -9.63 12.81 -12.59
C ARG A 72 -9.45 14.23 -12.11
N VAL A 73 -10.52 15.02 -12.13
CA VAL A 73 -10.51 16.43 -11.74
C VAL A 73 -11.65 16.72 -10.79
N CYS A 74 -11.37 17.65 -9.86
CA CYS A 74 -12.34 18.22 -8.95
C CYS A 74 -13.58 18.74 -9.71
N PRO A 75 -14.80 18.34 -9.31
CA PRO A 75 -16.03 18.79 -9.96
C PRO A 75 -16.27 20.30 -9.80
N GLN A 76 -15.67 20.94 -8.78
CA GLN A 76 -15.79 22.39 -8.57
C GLN A 76 -14.82 23.18 -9.45
N CYS A 77 -13.52 22.86 -9.44
CA CYS A 77 -12.56 23.48 -10.37
C CYS A 77 -12.98 23.32 -11.84
N PHE A 78 -13.51 22.16 -12.20
CA PHE A 78 -13.98 21.92 -13.56
C PHE A 78 -15.15 22.85 -13.93
N LYS A 79 -16.10 23.08 -13.01
CA LYS A 79 -17.19 24.03 -13.25
C LYS A 79 -16.67 25.45 -13.37
N GLU A 80 -15.80 25.88 -12.46
CA GLU A 80 -15.23 27.24 -12.46
C GLU A 80 -14.51 27.54 -13.78
N THR A 81 -13.64 26.62 -14.23
CA THR A 81 -12.89 26.79 -15.48
C THR A 81 -13.79 26.80 -16.73
N VAL A 82 -14.74 25.89 -16.83
CA VAL A 82 -15.67 25.82 -17.98
C VAL A 82 -16.59 27.03 -18.05
N TRP A 83 -17.08 27.52 -16.91
CA TRP A 83 -17.94 28.71 -16.85
C TRP A 83 -17.18 30.01 -17.10
N GLN A 84 -15.89 30.07 -16.80
CA GLN A 84 -15.06 31.25 -17.06
C GLN A 84 -14.65 31.37 -18.54
N THR A 85 -14.64 30.27 -19.29
CA THR A 85 -14.31 30.24 -20.73
C THR A 85 -15.50 30.54 -21.65
N ARG A 86 -16.66 30.91 -21.12
CA ARG A 86 -17.88 31.21 -21.87
C ARG A 86 -18.25 32.68 -21.75
#